data_AF-A0A292SU53-F1
#
_entry.id   AF-A0A292SU53-F1
#
_cell.length_a   1.000
_cell.length_b   1.000
_cell.length_c   1.000
_cell.angle_alpha   90.00
_cell.angle_beta   90.00
_cell.angle_gamma   90.00
#
_symmetry.space_group_name_H-M   'P 1'
#
loop_
_entity.id
_entity.type
_entity.pdbx_description
1 polymer ?
#
loop_
_entity_poly.entity_id
_entity_poly.type
_entity_poly.pdbx_seq_one_letter_code
_entity_poly.pdbx_strand_id
1 'polypeptide(L)'
;PKGAPIGPQMQEGATPADSNSFKVTYEDYPTVMIPVTLITADHKEIPPGYYRILSAKKENGYFLNFYQGSSLVAKIAAIETGDDHNQKSLNYAKVIPVNDSFMNVIYGDIDCNIEAVVRIKH
;
A
#
# COMPACT_ATOMS: atom_id res chain seq x y z
N PRO A 1 21.88 -46.49 21.94
CA PRO A 1 21.53 -46.11 20.56
C PRO A 1 20.83 -44.74 20.53
N LYS A 2 21.51 -43.69 20.05
CA LYS A 2 20.91 -42.36 19.82
C LYS A 2 20.06 -42.43 18.54
N GLY A 3 18.78 -42.07 18.62
CA GLY A 3 17.88 -41.99 17.48
C GLY A 3 18.32 -40.90 16.50
N ALA A 4 18.34 -41.22 15.21
CA ALA A 4 18.61 -40.25 14.15
C ALA A 4 17.38 -39.36 13.91
N PRO A 5 17.56 -38.06 13.60
CA PRO A 5 16.45 -37.18 13.27
C PRO A 5 15.88 -37.58 11.89
N ILE A 6 14.56 -37.78 11.84
CA ILE A 6 13.80 -38.02 10.62
C ILE A 6 13.24 -36.65 10.21
N GLY A 7 14.03 -35.90 9.46
CA GLY A 7 13.59 -34.67 8.80
C GLY A 7 14.10 -34.69 7.36
N PRO A 8 13.33 -34.21 6.37
CA PRO A 8 13.81 -34.14 5.01
C PRO A 8 15.08 -33.29 4.97
N GLN A 9 16.17 -33.85 4.43
CA GLN A 9 17.38 -33.09 4.16
C GLN A 9 17.05 -32.04 3.10
N MET A 10 17.24 -30.76 3.45
CA MET A 10 17.18 -29.69 2.47
C MET A 10 18.24 -29.96 1.41
N GLN A 11 17.81 -30.24 0.17
CA GLN A 11 18.72 -30.32 -0.97
C GLN A 11 19.32 -28.94 -1.22
N GLU A 12 20.62 -28.83 -0.97
CA GLU A 12 21.47 -27.73 -1.42
C GLU A 12 21.44 -27.72 -2.95
N GLY A 13 20.59 -26.86 -3.51
CA GLY A 13 20.35 -26.84 -4.96
C GLY A 13 19.04 -26.19 -5.41
N ALA A 14 18.23 -25.62 -4.51
CA ALA A 14 17.13 -24.77 -4.92
C ALA A 14 17.69 -23.53 -5.63
N THR A 15 17.60 -23.53 -6.96
CA THR A 15 17.72 -22.35 -7.80
C THR A 15 16.84 -21.25 -7.17
N PRO A 16 17.31 -19.99 -7.05
CA PRO A 16 16.45 -18.94 -6.51
C PRO A 16 15.24 -18.89 -7.43
N ALA A 17 14.09 -19.33 -6.91
CA ALA A 17 12.82 -19.26 -7.61
C ALA A 17 12.72 -17.84 -8.13
N ASP A 18 12.56 -17.70 -9.45
CA ASP A 18 12.57 -16.45 -10.17
C ASP A 18 11.94 -15.36 -9.30
N SER A 19 12.71 -14.35 -8.90
CA SER A 19 12.26 -13.27 -8.02
C SER A 19 11.05 -12.51 -8.59
N ASN A 20 10.72 -12.75 -9.87
CA ASN A 20 9.50 -12.29 -10.54
C ASN A 20 8.25 -13.16 -10.29
N SER A 21 8.39 -14.42 -9.88
CA SER A 21 7.25 -15.34 -9.67
C SER A 21 6.52 -15.11 -8.33
N PHE A 22 7.15 -14.43 -7.37
CA PHE A 22 6.54 -14.18 -6.05
C PHE A 22 5.52 -13.03 -6.04
N LYS A 23 5.50 -12.17 -7.07
CA LYS A 23 4.53 -11.06 -7.17
C LYS A 23 3.11 -11.52 -7.55
N VAL A 24 2.93 -12.75 -8.04
CA VAL A 24 1.70 -13.18 -8.71
C VAL A 24 0.63 -13.77 -7.78
N THR A 25 0.86 -13.86 -6.46
CA THR A 25 -0.07 -14.57 -5.55
C THR A 25 -0.75 -13.74 -4.45
N TYR A 26 -0.57 -12.41 -4.42
CA TYR A 26 -1.28 -11.54 -3.47
C TYR A 26 -1.69 -10.19 -4.09
N GLU A 27 -2.57 -10.21 -5.10
CA GLU A 27 -3.29 -8.99 -5.53
C GLU A 27 -4.48 -8.69 -4.59
N ASP A 28 -4.24 -8.69 -3.28
CA ASP A 28 -5.20 -8.09 -2.34
C ASP A 28 -4.81 -6.63 -2.16
N TYR A 29 -5.43 -5.77 -2.95
CA TYR A 29 -5.24 -4.34 -2.87
C TYR A 29 -6.10 -3.79 -1.72
N PRO A 30 -5.48 -3.10 -0.75
CA PRO A 30 -6.20 -2.65 0.42
C PRO A 30 -7.30 -1.65 0.03
N THR A 31 -8.49 -1.90 0.54
CA THR A 31 -9.62 -0.97 0.46
C THR A 31 -9.71 -0.20 1.77
N VAL A 32 -9.77 1.13 1.69
CA VAL A 32 -9.87 2.01 2.85
C VAL A 32 -11.12 2.88 2.78
N MET A 33 -11.74 3.09 3.94
CA MET A 33 -12.84 4.04 4.10
C MET A 33 -12.28 5.45 4.29
N ILE A 34 -12.72 6.39 3.46
CA ILE A 34 -12.45 7.81 3.59
C ILE A 34 -13.74 8.47 4.14
N PRO A 35 -13.73 9.03 5.36
CA PRO A 35 -14.94 9.52 6.01
C PRO A 35 -15.32 10.96 5.64
N VAL A 36 -14.45 11.70 4.95
CA VAL A 36 -14.62 13.13 4.64
C VAL A 36 -14.23 13.40 3.19
N THR A 37 -14.72 14.50 2.62
CA THR A 37 -14.27 14.93 1.30
C THR A 37 -12.83 15.43 1.37
N LEU A 38 -11.94 14.83 0.60
CA LEU A 38 -10.56 15.30 0.43
C LEU A 38 -10.42 16.14 -0.84
N ILE A 39 -9.43 17.03 -0.85
CA ILE A 39 -9.05 17.81 -2.04
C ILE A 39 -7.57 17.65 -2.34
N THR A 40 -7.26 17.29 -3.58
CA THR A 40 -5.89 17.12 -4.07
C THR A 40 -5.25 18.45 -4.47
N ALA A 41 -3.94 18.44 -4.70
CA ALA A 41 -3.19 19.64 -5.11
C ALA A 41 -3.66 20.21 -6.46
N ASP A 42 -4.19 19.37 -7.36
CA ASP A 42 -4.81 19.74 -8.64
C ASP A 42 -6.32 20.03 -8.52
N HIS A 43 -6.82 20.31 -7.30
CA HIS A 43 -8.21 20.66 -7.01
C HIS A 43 -9.25 19.58 -7.35
N LYS A 44 -8.83 18.32 -7.44
CA LYS A 44 -9.74 17.19 -7.60
C LYS A 44 -10.31 16.76 -6.25
N GLU A 45 -11.61 16.48 -6.23
CA GLU A 45 -12.29 16.01 -5.02
C GLU A 45 -12.28 14.49 -4.94
N ILE A 46 -12.06 13.99 -3.72
CA ILE A 46 -12.27 12.59 -3.36
C ILE A 46 -13.41 12.58 -2.35
N PRO A 47 -14.65 12.24 -2.76
CA PRO A 47 -15.78 12.18 -1.85
C PRO A 47 -15.61 11.13 -0.74
N PRO A 48 -16.43 11.17 0.32
CA PRO A 48 -16.48 10.07 1.29
C PRO A 48 -16.88 8.75 0.62
N GLY A 49 -16.23 7.66 0.99
CA GLY A 49 -16.49 6.35 0.40
C GLY A 49 -15.40 5.32 0.66
N TYR A 50 -15.54 4.16 0.02
CA TYR A 50 -14.55 3.09 0.05
C TYR A 50 -13.72 3.11 -1.23
N TYR A 51 -12.39 3.15 -1.06
CA TYR A 51 -11.45 3.27 -2.16
C TYR A 51 -10.43 2.17 -2.10
N ARG A 52 -10.21 1.53 -3.25
CA ARG A 52 -9.06 0.65 -3.46
C ARG A 52 -7.85 1.52 -3.77
N ILE A 53 -6.77 1.35 -3.00
CA ILE A 53 -5.56 2.16 -3.12
C ILE A 53 -4.46 1.34 -3.81
N LEU A 54 -3.82 1.92 -4.81
CA LEU A 54 -2.66 1.34 -5.50
C LEU A 54 -1.51 2.34 -5.50
N SER A 55 -0.29 1.84 -5.23
CA SER A 55 0.93 2.60 -5.47
C SER A 55 1.27 2.65 -6.97
N ALA A 56 1.93 3.73 -7.39
CA ALA A 56 2.55 3.83 -8.70
C ALA A 56 3.86 4.61 -8.59
N LYS A 57 4.98 3.98 -8.95
CA LYS A 57 6.28 4.63 -9.08
C LYS A 57 6.43 5.24 -10.47
N LYS A 58 6.81 6.52 -10.53
CA LYS A 58 7.17 7.25 -11.76
C LYS A 58 8.54 7.90 -11.55
N GLU A 59 9.14 8.44 -12.62
CA GLU A 59 10.45 9.10 -12.56
C GLU A 59 10.52 10.22 -11.51
N ASN A 60 9.40 10.91 -11.28
CA ASN A 60 9.26 12.03 -10.36
C ASN A 60 8.76 11.64 -8.95
N GLY A 61 8.72 10.34 -8.61
CA GLY A 61 8.37 9.85 -7.28
C GLY A 61 7.19 8.88 -7.24
N TYR A 62 6.67 8.66 -6.05
CA TYR A 62 5.54 7.76 -5.80
C TYR A 62 4.21 8.49 -5.84
N PHE A 63 3.18 7.77 -6.26
CA PHE A 63 1.81 8.24 -6.29
C PHE A 63 0.87 7.19 -5.72
N LEU A 64 -0.17 7.65 -5.02
CA LEU A 64 -1.32 6.86 -4.60
C LEU A 64 -2.47 7.11 -5.56
N ASN A 65 -2.97 6.03 -6.17
CA ASN A 65 -4.13 6.05 -7.05
C ASN A 65 -5.35 5.53 -6.29
N PHE A 66 -6.41 6.32 -6.27
CA PHE A 66 -7.67 6.03 -5.59
C PHE A 66 -8.68 5.52 -6.62
N TYR A 67 -9.12 4.26 -6.47
CA TYR A 67 -10.10 3.64 -7.36
C TYR A 67 -11.42 3.37 -6.64
N GLN A 68 -12.52 3.63 -7.35
CA GLN A 68 -13.86 3.19 -6.96
C GLN A 68 -14.42 2.32 -8.09
N GLY A 69 -14.56 1.02 -7.82
CA GLY A 69 -14.75 0.03 -8.89
C GLY A 69 -13.58 0.05 -9.87
N SER A 70 -13.87 0.20 -11.17
CA SER A 70 -12.86 0.32 -12.22
C SER A 70 -12.39 1.76 -12.49
N SER A 71 -12.98 2.75 -11.84
CA SER A 71 -12.75 4.17 -12.14
C SER A 71 -11.65 4.76 -11.28
N LEU A 72 -10.66 5.39 -11.91
CA LEU A 72 -9.64 6.19 -11.22
C LEU A 72 -10.24 7.52 -10.75
N VAL A 73 -10.47 7.64 -9.44
CA VAL A 73 -11.07 8.83 -8.82
C VAL A 73 -10.02 9.91 -8.61
N ALA A 74 -8.83 9.60 -8.12
CA ALA A 74 -7.78 10.61 -7.92
C ALA A 74 -6.39 10.02 -7.89
N LYS A 75 -5.39 10.89 -8.04
CA LYS A 75 -3.97 10.59 -7.89
C LYS A 75 -3.35 11.61 -6.94
N ILE A 76 -2.57 11.14 -5.99
CA ILE A 76 -1.91 11.98 -4.99
C ILE A 76 -0.43 11.62 -4.95
N ALA A 77 0.46 12.62 -4.91
CA ALA A 77 1.88 12.39 -4.71
C ALA A 77 2.14 11.89 -3.27
N ALA A 78 3.03 10.92 -3.13
CA ALA A 78 3.37 10.30 -1.85
C ALA A 78 4.89 10.28 -1.65
N ILE A 79 5.31 10.28 -0.39
CA ILE A 79 6.70 10.18 0.02
C ILE A 79 6.99 8.77 0.54
N GLU A 80 8.17 8.23 0.25
CA GLU A 80 8.64 6.96 0.81
C GLU A 80 9.19 7.20 2.21
N THR A 81 8.67 6.48 3.20
CA THR A 81 8.97 6.72 4.62
C THR A 81 9.83 5.64 5.24
N GLY A 82 9.93 4.46 4.60
CA GLY A 82 10.64 3.30 5.13
C GLY A 82 10.00 2.69 6.39
N ASP A 83 8.93 3.30 6.92
CA ASP A 83 8.19 2.87 8.10
C ASP A 83 7.05 1.93 7.68
N ASP A 84 7.07 0.70 8.19
CA ASP A 84 6.03 -0.29 7.93
C ASP A 84 4.79 -0.14 8.84
N HIS A 85 4.79 0.89 9.70
CA HIS A 85 3.76 1.19 10.69
C HIS A 85 3.44 0.00 11.60
N ASN A 86 4.39 -0.90 11.85
CA ASN A 86 4.22 -2.16 12.56
C ASN A 86 3.03 -2.99 12.02
N GLN A 87 2.78 -2.95 10.70
CA GLN A 87 1.70 -3.74 10.10
C GLN A 87 2.05 -5.22 10.03
N LYS A 88 1.08 -6.07 10.39
CA LYS A 88 1.23 -7.53 10.34
C LYS A 88 1.13 -8.11 8.92
N SER A 89 0.58 -7.31 7.99
CA SER A 89 0.39 -7.69 6.59
C SER A 89 1.28 -6.83 5.72
N LEU A 90 1.80 -7.41 4.63
CA LEU A 90 2.64 -6.70 3.67
C LEU A 90 1.85 -5.65 2.89
N ASN A 91 0.62 -5.99 2.48
CA ASN A 91 -0.29 -5.07 1.82
C ASN A 91 -1.20 -4.42 2.86
N TYR A 92 -1.17 -3.10 2.96
CA TYR A 92 -2.03 -2.36 3.88
C TYR A 92 -2.28 -0.94 3.38
N ALA A 93 -3.44 -0.39 3.75
CA ALA A 93 -3.71 1.03 3.65
C ALA A 93 -4.49 1.52 4.86
N LYS A 94 -4.19 2.73 5.30
CA LYS A 94 -4.89 3.41 6.40
C LYS A 94 -5.07 4.87 6.03
N VAL A 95 -6.19 5.43 6.48
CA VAL A 95 -6.44 6.86 6.44
C VAL A 95 -6.70 7.30 7.86
N ILE A 96 -5.86 8.18 8.38
CA ILE A 96 -5.93 8.67 9.77
C ILE A 96 -5.93 10.19 9.80
N PRO A 97 -6.63 10.83 10.74
CA PRO A 97 -6.57 12.27 10.90
C PRO A 97 -5.19 12.70 11.38
N VAL A 98 -4.66 13.77 10.77
CA VAL A 98 -3.50 14.51 11.30
C VAL A 98 -4.01 15.62 12.22
N ASN A 99 -5.02 16.35 11.78
CA ASN A 99 -5.75 17.40 12.50
C ASN A 99 -7.07 17.70 11.76
N ASP A 100 -7.78 18.76 12.15
CA ASP A 100 -9.08 19.13 11.58
C ASP A 100 -9.04 19.53 10.09
N SER A 101 -7.86 19.74 9.51
CA SER A 101 -7.69 20.17 8.12
C SER A 101 -7.01 19.13 7.22
N PHE A 102 -6.45 18.07 7.79
CA PHE A 102 -5.62 17.11 7.02
C PHE A 102 -5.82 15.67 7.47
N MET A 103 -5.82 14.78 6.48
CA MET A 103 -5.74 13.33 6.66
C MET A 103 -4.39 12.83 6.15
N ASN A 104 -3.81 11.83 6.82
CA ASN A 104 -2.67 11.08 6.31
C ASN A 104 -3.16 9.77 5.70
N VAL A 105 -2.74 9.51 4.46
CA VAL A 105 -2.97 8.25 3.75
C VAL A 105 -1.67 7.47 3.81
N ILE A 106 -1.68 6.39 4.57
CA ILE A 106 -0.55 5.48 4.75
C ILE A 106 -0.81 4.25 3.90
N TYR A 107 0.19 3.82 3.14
CA TYR A 107 0.10 2.64 2.28
C TYR A 107 1.43 1.88 2.30
N GLY A 108 1.33 0.56 2.33
CA GLY A 108 2.48 -0.31 2.11
C GLY A 108 2.12 -1.51 1.25
N ASP A 109 3.09 -1.92 0.44
CA ASP A 109 3.11 -3.18 -0.30
C ASP A 109 4.54 -3.77 -0.32
N ILE A 110 4.75 -4.83 -1.09
CA ILE A 110 6.07 -5.47 -1.22
C ILE A 110 7.17 -4.53 -1.74
N ASP A 111 6.81 -3.50 -2.49
CA ASP A 111 7.74 -2.63 -3.19
C ASP A 111 8.01 -1.33 -2.43
N CYS A 112 7.07 -0.86 -1.59
CA CYS A 112 7.20 0.44 -0.96
C CYS A 112 6.36 0.61 0.32
N ASN A 113 6.85 1.48 1.21
CA ASN A 113 6.10 2.07 2.31
C ASN A 113 6.02 3.57 2.08
N ILE A 114 4.82 4.08 1.80
CA ILE A 114 4.60 5.45 1.35
C ILE A 114 3.45 6.14 2.08
N GLU A 115 3.56 7.47 2.19
CA GLU A 115 2.57 8.30 2.87
C GLU A 115 2.22 9.55 2.07
N ALA A 116 0.99 10.01 2.21
CA ALA A 116 0.53 11.27 1.62
C ALA A 116 -0.39 12.03 2.58
N VAL A 117 -0.04 13.28 2.85
CA VAL A 117 -0.89 14.21 3.60
C VAL A 117 -1.82 14.94 2.63
N VAL A 118 -3.13 14.84 2.86
CA VAL A 118 -4.18 15.34 1.98
C VAL A 118 -5.10 16.27 2.74
N ARG A 119 -5.46 17.39 2.12
CA ARG A 119 -6.32 18.40 2.74
C ARG A 119 -7.78 17.94 2.77
N ILE A 120 -8.46 18.23 3.87
CA ILE A 120 -9.92 18.09 4.02
C ILE A 120 -10.60 19.29 3.36
N LYS A 121 -11.62 19.03 2.55
CA LYS A 121 -12.47 20.08 1.99
C LYS A 121 -13.48 20.52 3.05
N HIS A 122 -13.45 21.80 3.42
CA HIS A 122 -14.41 22.46 4.28
C HIS A 122 -15.48 23.19 3.47
#